data_AF-A0AAE2RW94-F1
#
_entry.id   AF-A0AAE2RW94-F1
#
_cell.length_a   1.000
_cell.length_b   1.000
_cell.length_c   1.000
_cell.angle_alpha   90.00
_cell.angle_beta   90.00
_cell.angle_gamma   90.00
#
_symmetry.space_group_name_H-M   'P 1'
#
loop_
_entity.id
_entity.type
_entity.pdbx_description
1 polymer ?
#
loop_
_entity_poly.entity_id
_entity_poly.type
_entity_poly.pdbx_seq_one_letter_code
_entity_poly.pdbx_strand_id
1 'polypeptide(L)' 'MKAQGWDHHINFNQMMLTKIFGSSEALLSFDTYQFGDYSKVITSADPEKKAQIRKEVFPNDCEEAFKNFFTIISI' A
#
# COMPACT_ATOMS: atom_id res chain seq x y z
N MET A 1 5.30 -10.51 -0.82
CA MET A 1 3.96 -11.15 -0.87
C MET A 1 4.07 -12.63 -0.51
N LYS A 2 4.17 -13.58 -1.46
CA LYS A 2 4.23 -15.04 -1.15
C LYS A 2 5.44 -15.46 -0.31
N ALA A 3 6.63 -14.99 -0.67
CA ALA A 3 7.87 -15.31 0.07
C ALA A 3 7.87 -14.79 1.53
N GLN A 4 6.97 -13.86 1.86
CA GLN A 4 6.84 -13.28 3.20
C GLN A 4 5.57 -13.76 3.93
N GLY A 5 4.78 -14.66 3.32
CA GLY A 5 3.55 -15.23 3.91
C GLY A 5 2.34 -14.29 3.97
N TRP A 6 2.46 -13.05 3.50
CA TRP A 6 1.37 -12.06 3.54
C TRP A 6 0.17 -12.42 2.65
N ASP A 7 0.40 -13.27 1.63
CA ASP A 7 -0.64 -13.70 0.68
C ASP A 7 -1.78 -14.45 1.37
N HIS A 8 -1.48 -15.25 2.41
CA HIS A 8 -2.53 -15.95 3.15
C HIS A 8 -3.53 -14.98 3.79
N HIS A 9 -3.03 -13.93 4.46
CA HIS A 9 -3.86 -12.91 5.11
C HIS A 9 -4.68 -12.11 4.10
N ILE A 10 -4.07 -11.70 2.99
CA ILE A 10 -4.76 -10.94 1.94
C ILE A 10 -5.87 -11.78 1.31
N ASN A 11 -5.59 -13.05 0.98
CA ASN A 11 -6.57 -13.96 0.39
C ASN A 11 -7.72 -14.26 1.35
N PHE A 12 -7.42 -14.47 2.63
CA PHE A 12 -8.45 -14.69 3.64
C PHE A 12 -9.35 -13.46 3.80
N ASN A 13 -8.77 -12.26 3.89
CA ASN A 13 -9.55 -11.03 3.98
C ASN A 13 -10.41 -10.82 2.73
N GLN A 14 -9.85 -10.98 1.54
CA GLN A 14 -10.59 -10.88 0.28
C GLN A 14 -11.79 -11.84 0.25
N MET A 15 -11.58 -13.11 0.63
CA MET A 15 -12.64 -14.11 0.70
C MET A 15 -13.74 -13.70 1.68
N MET A 16 -13.37 -13.25 2.89
CA MET A 16 -14.33 -12.86 3.93
C MET A 16 -15.11 -11.61 3.54
N LEU A 17 -14.43 -10.58 3.03
CA LEU A 17 -15.06 -9.34 2.59
C LEU A 17 -15.98 -9.57 1.40
N THR A 18 -15.60 -10.43 0.45
CA THR A 18 -16.47 -10.79 -0.68
C THR A 18 -17.75 -11.47 -0.19
N LYS A 19 -17.63 -12.37 0.80
CA LYS A 19 -18.78 -13.07 1.37
C LYS A 19 -19.74 -12.15 2.12
N ILE A 20 -19.23 -11.11 2.78
CA ILE A 20 -20.03 -10.19 3.60
C ILE A 20 -20.64 -9.07 2.75
N PHE A 21 -19.85 -8.48 1.84
CA PHE A 21 -20.20 -7.25 1.13
C PHE A 21 -20.48 -7.44 -0.37
N GLY A 22 -20.25 -8.64 -0.92
CA GLY A 22 -20.40 -8.88 -2.36
C GLY A 22 -19.13 -8.53 -3.12
N SER A 23 -19.22 -7.76 -4.21
CA SER A 23 -18.03 -7.37 -4.97
C SER A 23 -17.05 -6.61 -4.07
N SER A 24 -15.82 -7.10 -3.96
CA SER A 24 -14.77 -6.46 -3.17
C SER A 24 -13.43 -6.64 -3.85
N GLU A 25 -12.51 -5.73 -3.62
CA GLU A 25 -11.17 -5.74 -4.22
C GLU A 25 -10.11 -5.46 -3.15
N ALA A 26 -8.93 -6.06 -3.32
CA ALA A 26 -7.80 -5.81 -2.44
C ALA A 26 -6.89 -4.74 -3.06
N LEU A 27 -6.81 -3.58 -2.41
CA LEU A 27 -5.83 -2.54 -2.70
C LEU A 27 -4.71 -2.58 -1.67
N LEU A 28 -3.46 -2.59 -2.12
CA LEU A 28 -2.28 -2.71 -1.26
C LEU A 28 -1.39 -1.49 -1.45
N SER A 29 -0.95 -0.88 -0.35
CA SER A 29 -0.01 0.25 -0.36
C SER A 29 1.25 -0.14 0.42
N PHE A 30 2.39 -0.17 -0.27
CA PHE A 30 3.62 -0.77 0.27
C PHE A 30 4.63 0.25 0.79
N ASP A 31 4.70 1.45 0.22
CA ASP A 31 5.68 2.47 0.62
C ASP A 31 5.04 3.84 0.82
N THR A 32 4.35 4.01 1.94
CA THR A 32 3.59 5.22 2.26
C THR A 32 4.40 6.33 2.91
N TYR A 33 5.74 6.18 3.02
CA TYR A 33 6.62 7.10 3.78
C TYR A 33 5.99 7.54 5.12
N GLN A 34 5.75 6.56 5.99
CA GLN A 34 4.90 6.66 7.18
C GLN A 34 5.36 7.68 8.22
N PHE A 35 6.66 8.01 8.22
CA PHE A 35 7.26 8.95 9.17
C PHE A 35 7.84 10.15 8.45
N GLY A 36 7.62 11.35 8.97
CA GLY A 36 8.18 12.57 8.37
C GLY A 36 9.72 12.64 8.42
N ASP A 37 10.33 11.95 9.38
CA ASP A 37 11.78 11.89 9.59
C ASP A 37 12.17 10.50 10.10
N TYR A 38 12.70 9.67 9.19
CA TYR A 38 13.12 8.30 9.50
C TYR A 38 14.38 8.23 10.37
N SER A 39 15.15 9.32 10.52
CA SER A 39 16.31 9.34 11.43
C SER A 39 15.92 9.32 12.91
N LYS A 40 14.65 9.67 13.21
CA LYS A 40 14.10 9.74 14.57
C LYS A 40 13.37 8.47 14.99
N VAL A 41 13.32 7.45 14.14
CA VAL A 41 12.55 6.22 14.39
C VAL A 41 13.47 5.01 14.33
N ILE A 42 13.37 4.13 15.32
CA ILE A 42 14.06 2.84 15.28
C ILE A 42 13.29 1.95 14.30
N THR A 43 13.90 1.67 13.16
CA THR A 43 13.33 0.85 12.10
C THR A 43 14.42 0.08 11.37
N SER A 44 14.04 -1.02 10.74
CA SER A 44 14.92 -1.76 9.82
C SER A 44 14.99 -1.12 8.44
N ALA A 45 14.20 -0.07 8.18
CA ALA A 45 14.22 0.67 6.93
C ALA A 45 15.40 1.64 6.87
N ASP A 46 16.08 1.67 5.73
CA ASP A 46 17.15 2.63 5.44
C ASP A 46 16.56 4.04 5.21
N PRO A 47 16.90 5.04 6.06
CA PRO A 47 16.38 6.39 5.93
C PRO A 47 16.72 7.08 4.61
N GLU A 48 17.92 6.87 4.06
CA GLU A 48 18.37 7.50 2.81
C GLU A 48 17.59 6.92 1.63
N LYS A 49 17.46 5.59 1.60
CA LYS A 49 16.64 4.90 0.60
C LYS A 49 15.19 5.36 0.65
N LYS A 50 14.62 5.52 1.86
CA LYS A 50 13.25 6.04 2.01
C LYS A 50 13.12 7.48 1.51
N ALA A 51 14.10 8.33 1.79
CA ALA A 51 14.11 9.70 1.28
C ALA A 51 14.17 9.76 -0.26
N GLN A 52 14.96 8.88 -0.89
CA GLN A 52 15.00 8.77 -2.35
C GLN A 52 13.65 8.32 -2.93
N ILE A 53 13.05 7.27 -2.38
CA ILE A 53 11.73 6.77 -2.80
C ILE A 53 10.66 7.86 -2.66
N ARG A 54 10.67 8.62 -1.56
CA ARG A 54 9.76 9.76 -1.37
C ARG A 54 9.90 10.82 -2.47
N LYS A 55 11.11 11.06 -2.95
CA LYS A 55 11.36 12.07 -3.97
C LYS A 55 11.01 11.59 -5.38
N GLU A 56 11.30 10.33 -5.69
CA GLU A 56 11.28 9.82 -7.07
C GLU A 56 10.03 9.00 -7.40
N VAL A 57 9.50 8.23 -6.45
CA VAL A 57 8.42 7.25 -6.68
C VAL A 57 7.09 7.72 -6.09
N PHE A 58 7.13 8.24 -4.86
CA PHE A 58 5.92 8.61 -4.12
C PHE A 58 4.98 9.60 -4.84
N PRO A 59 5.46 10.61 -5.60
CA PRO A 59 4.57 11.48 -6.37
C PRO A 59 3.77 10.72 -7.44
N ASN A 60 4.41 9.75 -8.11
CA ASN A 60 3.76 8.92 -9.12
C ASN A 60 2.73 7.99 -8.48
N ASP A 61 3.09 7.36 -7.35
CA ASP A 61 2.16 6.52 -6.59
C ASP A 61 0.92 7.31 -6.13
N CYS A 62 1.08 8.59 -5.75
CA CYS A 62 -0.04 9.47 -5.41
C CYS A 62 -0.94 9.77 -6.62
N GLU A 63 -0.35 10.05 -7.78
CA GLU A 63 -1.08 10.31 -9.01
C GLU A 63 -1.87 9.07 -9.47
N GLU A 64 -1.24 7.90 -9.45
CA GLU A 64 -1.92 6.64 -9.76
C GLU A 64 -3.02 6.32 -8.77
N ALA A 65 -2.79 6.51 -7.47
CA ALA A 65 -3.80 6.32 -6.44
C ALA A 65 -5.02 7.24 -6.66
N PHE A 66 -4.78 8.51 -6.97
CA PHE A 66 -5.84 9.47 -7.27
C PHE A 66 -6.63 9.06 -8.52
N LYS A 67 -5.94 8.65 -9.59
CA LYS A 67 -6.58 8.18 -10.83
C LYS A 67 -7.44 6.94 -10.59
N ASN A 68 -6.90 5.95 -9.87
CA ASN A 68 -7.58 4.69 -9.59
C ASN A 68 -8.77 4.86 -8.64
N PHE A 69 -8.73 5.84 -7.74
CA PHE A 69 -9.84 6.15 -6.83
C PHE A 69 -11.13 6.48 -7.59
N PHE A 70 -11.06 7.24 -8.69
CA PHE A 70 -12.25 7.54 -9.50
C PHE A 70 -12.79 6.32 -10.26
N THR A 71 -11.92 5.40 -10.64
CA THR A 71 -12.34 4.12 -11.25
C THR A 71 -13.16 3.29 -10.26
N ILE A 72 -12.75 3.24 -8.99
CA ILE A 72 -13.40 2.44 -7.95
C ILE A 72 -14.79 3.01 -7.58
N ILE A 73 -14.96 4.33 -7.53
CA ILE A 73 -16.26 4.96 -7.19
C ILE A 73 -17.28 4.83 -8.34
N SER A 74 -16.82 4.61 -9.56
CA SER A 74 -17.70 4.53 -10.74
C SER A 74 -18.29 3.13 -11.00
N ILE A 75 -18.01 2.16 -10.12
CA ILE A 75 -18.52 0.77 -10.14
C ILE A 75 -19.59 0.61 -9.07
#